data_AF-A0A2G9UTY4-F1
#
_entry.id   AF-A0A2G9UTY4-F1
#
_cell.length_a   1.000
_cell.length_b   1.000
_cell.length_c   1.000
_cell.angle_alpha   90.00
_cell.angle_beta   90.00
_cell.angle_gamma   90.00
#
_symmetry.space_group_name_H-M   'P 1'
#
loop_
_entity.id
_entity.type
_entity.pdbx_description
1 polymer ?
#
loop_
_entity_poly.entity_id
_entity_poly.type
_entity_poly.pdbx_seq_one_letter_code
_entity_poly.pdbx_strand_id
1 'polypeptide(L)'
;MNVFSLIDEESIFPKGTDQTMLCKLHSTHSNKSFYMRPKADLQRSFGVKHFAGSVFYHVRGASTGKDSRSAAELICNRVLGQGSEFQLGKTKVFLKERHDLYLEQEYHRMLSFRATVIQKHVKGWVAKRSFKKKKEAATVIQKHWRRYIHQKRYTQIIAGFCRLQAVLRSRQLVLHYQSLRRNIIHFQAACRGALVRAMVSDLRKNGGGRVKLQEDSREDSKEEIREEELVGS
;
A
#
# COMPACT_ATOMS: atom_id res chain seq x y z
N MET A 1 22.30 16.85 -46.71
CA MET A 1 20.87 16.53 -46.85
C MET A 1 20.53 15.25 -46.08
N ASN A 2 19.41 15.24 -45.36
CA ASN A 2 18.90 14.08 -44.64
C ASN A 2 17.83 13.35 -45.48
N VAL A 3 17.48 12.11 -45.14
CA VAL A 3 16.53 11.30 -45.94
C VAL A 3 15.15 11.97 -46.03
N PHE A 4 14.65 12.53 -44.93
CA PHE A 4 13.33 13.20 -44.90
C PHE A 4 13.28 14.47 -45.76
N SER A 5 14.33 15.29 -45.74
CA SER A 5 14.43 16.51 -46.54
C SER A 5 14.44 16.23 -48.04
N LEU A 6 15.03 15.10 -48.45
CA LEU A 6 15.05 14.71 -49.85
C LEU A 6 13.69 14.18 -50.30
N ILE A 7 12.99 13.46 -49.40
CA ILE A 7 11.62 13.03 -49.63
C ILE A 7 10.68 14.25 -49.76
N ASP A 8 10.80 15.24 -48.88
CA ASP A 8 10.00 16.47 -48.96
C ASP A 8 10.26 17.24 -50.26
N GLU A 9 11.52 17.38 -50.68
CA GLU A 9 11.88 18.07 -51.94
C GLU A 9 11.27 17.36 -53.17
N GLU A 10 11.41 16.04 -53.25
CA GLU A 10 10.88 15.24 -54.37
C GLU A 10 9.35 15.18 -54.37
N SER A 11 8.71 15.27 -53.21
CA SER A 11 7.25 15.28 -53.07
C SER A 11 6.61 16.57 -53.57
N ILE A 12 7.38 17.66 -53.67
CA ILE A 12 6.91 18.97 -54.19
C ILE A 12 7.14 19.06 -55.71
N PHE A 13 7.97 18.18 -56.28
CA PHE A 13 8.35 18.25 -57.69
C PHE A 13 7.19 17.79 -58.61
N PRO A 14 6.74 18.60 -59.58
CA PRO A 14 5.54 18.29 -60.39
C PRO A 14 5.63 16.99 -61.22
N LYS A 15 6.84 16.50 -61.50
CA LYS A 15 7.13 15.23 -62.19
C LYS A 15 7.89 14.25 -61.30
N GLY A 16 7.93 14.50 -59.98
CA GLY A 16 8.59 13.63 -59.01
C GLY A 16 7.84 12.32 -58.88
N THR A 17 8.55 11.21 -59.05
CA THR A 17 7.99 9.86 -58.88
C THR A 17 8.76 9.13 -57.80
N ASP A 18 8.15 8.09 -57.21
CA ASP A 18 8.81 7.26 -56.19
C ASP A 18 10.18 6.76 -56.68
N GLN A 19 10.31 6.56 -58.00
CA GLN A 19 11.53 6.13 -58.66
C GLN A 19 12.60 7.24 -58.72
N THR A 20 12.24 8.47 -59.10
CA THR A 20 13.21 9.59 -59.14
C THR A 20 13.74 9.91 -57.76
N MET A 21 12.86 9.87 -56.76
CA MET A 21 13.20 10.05 -55.36
C MET A 21 14.14 8.97 -54.86
N LEU A 22 13.85 7.70 -55.16
CA LEU A 22 14.71 6.58 -54.77
C LEU A 22 16.10 6.66 -55.44
N CYS A 23 16.16 7.03 -56.72
CA CYS A 23 17.44 7.26 -57.41
C CYS A 23 18.27 8.35 -56.74
N LYS A 24 17.64 9.47 -56.34
CA LYS A 24 18.31 10.55 -55.60
C LYS A 24 18.75 10.11 -54.19
N LEU A 25 17.94 9.31 -53.48
CA LEU A 25 18.33 8.72 -52.19
C LEU A 25 19.56 7.83 -52.33
N HIS A 26 19.58 6.93 -53.31
CA HIS A 26 20.71 6.04 -53.57
C HIS A 26 21.96 6.83 -53.96
N SER A 27 21.84 7.87 -54.78
CA SER A 27 22.98 8.73 -55.16
C SER A 27 23.55 9.50 -53.95
N THR A 28 22.69 10.07 -53.11
CA THR A 28 23.09 10.97 -52.03
C THR A 28 23.55 10.24 -50.77
N HIS A 29 23.02 9.04 -50.50
CA HIS A 29 23.23 8.32 -49.24
C HIS A 29 23.96 6.99 -49.39
N SER A 30 24.33 6.54 -50.59
CA SER A 30 25.07 5.27 -50.82
C SER A 30 26.34 5.14 -49.97
N ASN A 31 27.09 6.23 -49.81
CA ASN A 31 28.36 6.24 -49.09
C ASN A 31 28.21 6.37 -47.56
N LYS A 32 26.99 6.45 -47.02
CA LYS A 32 26.78 6.62 -45.58
C LYS A 32 26.65 5.26 -44.89
N SER A 33 27.38 5.09 -43.78
CA SER A 33 27.42 3.84 -42.99
C SER A 33 26.07 3.35 -42.45
N PHE A 34 25.10 4.25 -42.30
CA PHE A 34 23.76 3.94 -41.79
C PHE A 34 22.72 3.70 -42.89
N TYR A 35 23.09 3.84 -44.16
CA TYR A 35 22.20 3.63 -45.30
C TYR A 35 22.57 2.34 -46.02
N MET A 36 21.57 1.61 -46.50
CA MET A 36 21.77 0.35 -47.21
C MET A 36 21.00 0.38 -48.52
N ARG A 37 21.70 0.15 -49.63
CA ARG A 37 21.07 -0.04 -50.94
C ARG A 37 20.68 -1.51 -51.12
N PRO A 38 19.46 -1.83 -51.59
CA PRO A 38 19.09 -3.20 -51.94
C PRO A 38 20.01 -3.79 -53.00
N LYS A 39 20.23 -5.11 -52.96
CA LYS A 39 21.08 -5.82 -53.94
C LYS A 39 20.45 -5.90 -55.34
N ALA A 40 19.14 -5.67 -55.47
CA ALA A 40 18.42 -5.68 -56.73
C ALA A 40 17.65 -4.36 -56.90
N ASP A 41 17.88 -3.65 -58.01
CA ASP A 41 17.20 -2.38 -58.35
C ASP A 41 15.70 -2.56 -58.64
N LEU A 42 15.24 -3.81 -58.80
CA LEU A 42 13.83 -4.14 -58.97
C LEU A 42 13.00 -3.89 -57.69
N GLN A 43 13.66 -3.90 -56.52
CA GLN A 43 13.04 -3.61 -55.24
C GLN A 43 13.05 -2.09 -55.03
N ARG A 44 11.88 -1.44 -55.18
CA ARG A 44 11.71 0.01 -54.89
C ARG A 44 11.76 0.28 -53.38
N SER A 45 12.91 0.06 -52.76
CA SER A 45 13.12 0.19 -51.32
C SER A 45 14.48 0.76 -50.97
N PHE A 46 14.61 1.30 -49.76
CA PHE A 46 15.90 1.68 -49.19
C PHE A 46 16.02 1.13 -47.77
N GLY A 47 17.23 0.76 -47.37
CA GLY A 47 17.51 0.25 -46.04
C GLY A 47 18.12 1.31 -45.13
N VAL A 48 17.75 1.28 -43.85
CA VAL A 48 18.39 2.06 -42.79
C VAL A 48 18.82 1.13 -41.67
N LYS A 49 20.04 1.32 -41.18
CA LYS A 49 20.58 0.59 -40.04
C LYS A 49 20.20 1.32 -38.75
N HIS A 50 19.17 0.83 -38.06
CA HIS A 50 18.74 1.35 -36.76
C HIS A 50 19.48 0.66 -35.61
N PHE A 51 19.40 1.23 -34.41
CA PHE A 51 19.96 0.65 -33.19
C PHE A 51 19.46 -0.78 -32.94
N ALA A 52 18.18 -1.05 -33.21
CA ALA A 52 17.55 -2.36 -33.01
C ALA A 52 17.64 -3.31 -34.22
N GLY A 53 18.32 -2.91 -35.30
CA GLY A 53 18.47 -3.73 -36.51
C GLY A 53 18.27 -2.96 -37.82
N SER A 54 18.51 -3.67 -38.92
CA SER A 54 18.37 -3.16 -40.28
C SER A 54 16.93 -3.29 -40.78
N VAL A 55 16.35 -2.19 -41.27
CA VAL A 55 14.97 -2.16 -41.80
C VAL A 55 14.98 -1.66 -43.24
N PHE A 56 14.24 -2.34 -44.12
CA PHE A 56 14.02 -1.91 -45.51
C PHE A 56 12.63 -1.27 -45.67
N TYR A 57 12.62 -0.02 -46.10
CA TYR A 57 11.41 0.77 -46.34
C TYR A 57 11.06 0.72 -47.83
N HIS A 58 9.84 0.26 -48.14
CA HIS A 58 9.31 0.32 -49.50
C HIS A 58 8.81 1.73 -49.80
N VAL A 59 9.19 2.26 -50.96
CA VAL A 59 8.94 3.66 -51.34
C VAL A 59 7.60 3.86 -52.04
N ARG A 60 6.81 2.78 -52.20
CA ARG A 60 5.52 2.84 -52.88
C ARG A 60 4.58 3.83 -52.18
N GLY A 61 4.21 4.89 -52.89
CA GLY A 61 3.30 5.92 -52.41
C GLY A 61 3.94 6.99 -51.52
N ALA A 62 5.27 7.09 -51.51
CA ALA A 62 6.00 8.02 -50.65
C ALA A 62 6.25 9.39 -51.31
N SER A 63 6.46 9.43 -52.64
CA SER A 63 6.56 10.68 -53.43
C SER A 63 5.22 11.09 -54.02
N THR A 64 4.27 10.16 -54.16
CA THR A 64 2.87 10.54 -54.35
C THR A 64 2.41 11.10 -53.01
N GLY A 65 2.82 12.33 -52.71
CA GLY A 65 2.25 13.08 -51.61
C GLY A 65 0.74 12.93 -51.76
N LYS A 66 0.10 12.24 -50.80
CA LYS A 66 -1.35 12.02 -50.80
C LYS A 66 -1.96 13.31 -51.29
N ASP A 67 -2.61 13.28 -52.46
CA ASP A 67 -3.07 14.49 -53.14
C ASP A 67 -3.81 15.32 -52.10
N SER A 68 -3.16 16.36 -51.57
CA SER A 68 -3.72 17.08 -50.42
C SER A 68 -5.04 17.72 -50.83
N ARG A 69 -5.15 18.00 -52.13
CA ARG A 69 -6.38 18.33 -52.84
C ARG A 69 -7.43 17.21 -52.80
N SER A 70 -7.10 15.97 -53.16
CA SER A 70 -8.03 14.84 -53.11
C SER A 70 -8.46 14.52 -51.67
N ALA A 71 -7.53 14.60 -50.71
CA ALA A 71 -7.83 14.46 -49.30
C ALA A 71 -8.76 15.58 -48.80
N ALA A 72 -8.47 16.83 -49.16
CA ALA A 72 -9.33 17.97 -48.85
C ALA A 72 -10.72 17.81 -49.50
N GLU A 73 -10.79 17.36 -50.74
CA GLU A 73 -12.04 17.07 -51.44
C GLU A 73 -12.88 16.02 -50.72
N LEU A 74 -12.27 14.91 -50.32
CA LEU A 74 -12.94 13.86 -49.56
C LEU A 74 -13.44 14.36 -48.20
N ILE A 75 -12.65 15.18 -47.51
CA ILE A 75 -13.03 15.76 -46.22
C ILE A 75 -14.18 16.74 -46.41
N CYS A 76 -14.10 17.65 -47.38
CA CYS A 76 -15.15 18.63 -47.68
C CYS A 76 -16.45 17.92 -48.07
N ASN A 77 -16.40 16.92 -48.96
CA ASN A 77 -17.58 16.15 -49.34
C ASN A 77 -18.20 15.39 -48.17
N ARG A 78 -17.38 14.91 -47.22
CA ARG A 78 -17.85 14.21 -46.02
C ARG A 78 -18.47 15.16 -44.99
N VAL A 79 -17.88 16.34 -44.78
CA VAL A 79 -18.26 17.27 -43.71
C VAL A 79 -19.34 18.26 -44.16
N LEU A 80 -19.26 18.74 -45.41
CA LEU A 80 -20.15 19.74 -45.99
C LEU A 80 -21.25 19.12 -46.88
N GLY A 81 -21.08 17.86 -47.32
CA GLY A 81 -22.04 17.13 -48.17
C GLY A 81 -21.78 17.26 -49.68
N GLN A 82 -22.28 16.30 -50.48
CA GLN A 82 -22.00 16.14 -51.92
C GLN A 82 -22.57 17.28 -52.83
N GLY A 83 -23.33 18.22 -52.28
CA GLY A 83 -23.89 19.38 -53.01
C GLY A 83 -23.44 20.73 -52.43
N SER A 84 -22.36 20.75 -51.66
CA SER A 84 -21.87 21.97 -51.02
C SER A 84 -21.09 22.86 -52.01
N GLU A 85 -21.34 24.16 -51.94
CA GLU A 85 -20.76 25.18 -52.84
C GLU A 85 -19.31 25.54 -52.46
N PHE A 86 -18.42 24.56 -52.28
CA PHE A 86 -16.99 24.80 -52.07
C PHE A 86 -16.21 24.66 -53.38
N GLN A 87 -15.08 25.36 -53.50
CA GLN A 87 -14.19 25.25 -54.65
C GLN A 87 -12.76 24.93 -54.22
N LEU A 88 -12.12 23.99 -54.92
CA LEU A 88 -10.73 23.60 -54.68
C LEU A 88 -9.78 24.37 -55.61
N GLY A 89 -9.01 25.29 -55.05
CA GLY A 89 -7.89 25.94 -55.74
C GLY A 89 -6.63 25.04 -55.80
N LYS A 90 -5.56 25.54 -56.43
CA LYS A 90 -4.28 24.80 -56.51
C LYS A 90 -3.69 24.52 -55.13
N THR A 91 -3.86 25.45 -54.19
CA THR A 91 -3.21 25.44 -52.87
C THR A 91 -4.17 25.67 -51.69
N LYS A 92 -5.42 26.08 -51.93
CA LYS A 92 -6.38 26.46 -50.89
C LYS A 92 -7.79 26.00 -51.24
N VAL A 93 -8.62 25.80 -50.22
CA VAL A 93 -10.06 25.55 -50.36
C VAL A 93 -10.80 26.87 -50.17
N PHE A 94 -11.71 27.20 -51.07
CA PHE A 94 -12.56 28.38 -51.00
C PHE A 94 -13.94 27.98 -50.45
N LEU A 95 -14.31 28.59 -49.34
CA LEU A 95 -15.57 28.35 -48.63
C LEU A 95 -16.41 29.61 -48.61
N LYS A 96 -17.74 29.45 -48.65
CA LYS A 96 -18.68 30.53 -48.30
C LYS A 96 -18.74 30.69 -46.78
N GLU A 97 -19.06 31.91 -46.32
CA GLU A 97 -19.13 32.27 -44.89
C GLU A 97 -19.98 31.29 -44.05
N ARG A 98 -21.12 30.83 -44.58
CA ARG A 98 -21.97 29.82 -43.90
C ARG A 98 -21.24 28.50 -43.60
N HIS A 99 -20.37 28.04 -44.50
CA HIS A 99 -19.62 26.80 -44.31
C HIS A 99 -18.48 27.00 -43.32
N ASP A 100 -17.84 28.17 -43.36
CA ASP A 100 -16.74 28.52 -42.47
C ASP A 100 -17.20 28.60 -41.02
N LEU A 101 -18.29 29.35 -40.76
CA LEU A 101 -18.90 29.45 -39.44
C LEU A 101 -19.32 28.08 -38.87
N TYR A 102 -19.89 27.22 -39.70
CA TYR A 102 -20.27 25.86 -39.30
C TYR A 102 -19.06 25.03 -38.86
N LEU A 103 -17.97 25.09 -39.64
CA LEU A 103 -16.73 24.37 -39.33
C LEU A 103 -16.08 24.90 -38.04
N GLU A 104 -16.09 26.21 -37.81
CA GLU A 104 -15.57 26.80 -36.58
C GLU A 104 -16.37 26.36 -35.35
N GLN A 105 -17.70 26.36 -35.43
CA GLN A 105 -18.55 25.90 -34.33
C GLN A 105 -18.31 24.43 -33.99
N GLU A 106 -18.27 23.56 -35.00
CA GLU A 106 -18.01 22.13 -34.81
C GLU A 106 -16.57 21.88 -34.32
N TYR A 107 -15.60 22.69 -34.75
CA TYR A 107 -14.24 22.67 -34.23
C TYR A 107 -14.22 22.97 -32.72
N HIS A 108 -14.85 24.06 -32.27
CA HIS A 108 -14.91 24.42 -30.86
C HIS A 108 -15.66 23.37 -30.02
N ARG A 109 -16.75 22.80 -30.56
CA ARG A 109 -17.50 21.72 -29.93
C ARG A 109 -16.64 20.48 -29.73
N MET A 110 -15.95 20.04 -30.77
CA MET A 110 -15.06 18.88 -30.75
C MET A 110 -13.88 19.10 -29.79
N LEU A 111 -13.28 20.30 -29.81
CA LEU A 111 -12.18 20.66 -28.91
C LEU A 111 -12.63 20.58 -27.44
N SER A 112 -13.78 21.16 -27.12
CA SER A 112 -14.36 21.14 -25.77
C SER A 112 -14.70 19.73 -25.30
N PHE A 113 -15.25 18.90 -26.18
CA PHE A 113 -15.53 17.50 -25.89
C PHE A 113 -14.24 16.73 -25.58
N ARG A 114 -13.23 16.84 -26.44
CA ARG A 114 -11.92 16.18 -26.24
C ARG A 114 -11.25 16.62 -24.95
N ALA A 115 -11.26 17.92 -24.66
CA ALA A 115 -10.74 18.46 -23.40
C ALA A 115 -11.49 17.87 -22.19
N THR A 116 -12.82 17.80 -22.26
CA THR A 116 -13.66 17.22 -21.20
C THR A 116 -13.33 15.74 -20.97
N VAL A 117 -13.13 14.96 -22.03
CA VAL A 117 -12.74 13.54 -21.91
C VAL A 117 -11.40 13.42 -21.20
N ILE A 118 -10.39 14.20 -21.59
CA ILE A 118 -9.06 14.19 -20.95
C ILE A 118 -9.20 14.58 -19.48
N GLN A 119 -9.88 15.71 -19.19
CA GLN A 119 -10.09 16.21 -17.84
C GLN A 119 -10.84 15.21 -16.95
N LYS A 120 -11.88 14.55 -17.46
CA LYS A 120 -12.62 13.51 -16.74
C LYS A 120 -11.70 12.38 -16.29
N HIS A 121 -10.83 11.89 -17.18
CA HIS A 121 -9.89 10.81 -16.84
C HIS A 121 -8.86 11.26 -15.82
N VAL A 122 -8.28 12.46 -15.98
CA VAL A 122 -7.32 13.02 -15.04
C VAL A 122 -7.95 13.22 -13.66
N LYS A 123 -9.13 13.85 -13.58
CA LYS A 123 -9.87 14.04 -12.32
C LYS A 123 -10.17 12.70 -11.66
N GLY A 124 -10.62 11.71 -12.43
CA GLY A 124 -10.86 10.36 -11.94
C GLY A 124 -9.59 9.68 -11.40
N TRP A 125 -8.46 9.82 -12.09
CA TRP A 125 -7.17 9.29 -11.64
C TRP A 125 -6.70 9.93 -10.33
N VAL A 126 -6.75 11.26 -10.23
CA VAL A 126 -6.39 12.00 -9.00
C VAL A 126 -7.28 11.56 -7.83
N ALA A 127 -8.60 11.48 -8.05
CA ALA A 127 -9.55 11.08 -7.02
C ALA A 127 -9.30 9.64 -6.53
N LYS A 128 -9.11 8.68 -7.45
CA LYS A 128 -8.77 7.29 -7.11
C LYS A 128 -7.47 7.19 -6.30
N ARG A 129 -6.44 7.95 -6.69
CA ARG A 129 -5.16 7.99 -5.97
C ARG A 129 -5.31 8.54 -4.55
N SER A 130 -6.05 9.63 -4.39
CA SER A 130 -6.32 10.24 -3.07
C SER A 130 -7.11 9.29 -2.16
N PHE A 131 -8.15 8.64 -2.70
CA PHE A 131 -8.93 7.64 -1.97
C PHE A 131 -8.07 6.45 -1.52
N LYS A 132 -7.24 5.91 -2.41
CA LYS A 132 -6.34 4.79 -2.09
C LYS A 132 -5.43 5.11 -0.89
N LYS A 133 -4.78 6.28 -0.89
CA LYS A 133 -3.94 6.75 0.22
C LYS A 133 -4.71 6.80 1.55
N LYS A 134 -5.92 7.39 1.54
CA LYS A 134 -6.76 7.47 2.75
C LYS A 134 -7.18 6.09 3.26
N LYS A 135 -7.57 5.19 2.34
CA LYS A 135 -7.97 3.81 2.67
C LYS A 135 -6.82 3.01 3.27
N GLU A 136 -5.62 3.13 2.71
CA GLU A 136 -4.41 2.48 3.22
C GLU A 136 -4.07 2.97 4.64
N ALA A 137 -4.08 4.29 4.86
CA ALA A 137 -3.87 4.86 6.20
C ALA A 137 -4.94 4.37 7.21
N ALA A 138 -6.21 4.38 6.84
CA ALA A 138 -7.29 3.89 7.68
C ALA A 138 -7.10 2.40 8.05
N THR A 139 -6.67 1.58 7.10
CA THR A 139 -6.42 0.15 7.33
C THR A 139 -5.27 -0.07 8.32
N VAL A 140 -4.22 0.77 8.26
CA VAL A 140 -3.12 0.73 9.23
C VAL A 140 -3.62 1.08 10.64
N ILE A 141 -4.41 2.14 10.79
CA ILE A 141 -4.97 2.51 12.10
C ILE A 141 -5.86 1.38 12.63
N GLN A 142 -6.76 0.87 11.79
CA GLN A 142 -7.69 -0.20 12.16
C GLN A 142 -6.98 -1.49 12.56
N LYS A 143 -5.92 -1.93 11.85
CA LYS A 143 -5.17 -3.14 12.24
C LYS A 143 -4.50 -2.98 13.61
N HIS A 144 -3.91 -1.81 13.88
CA HIS A 144 -3.23 -1.55 15.14
C HIS A 144 -4.22 -1.45 16.30
N TRP A 145 -5.35 -0.79 16.07
CA TRP A 145 -6.41 -0.70 17.07
C TRP A 145 -7.00 -2.07 17.41
N ARG A 146 -7.33 -2.89 16.40
CA ARG A 146 -7.83 -4.26 16.61
C ARG A 146 -6.81 -5.07 17.42
N ARG A 147 -5.53 -5.02 17.08
CA ARG A 147 -4.46 -5.69 17.84
C ARG A 147 -4.39 -5.19 19.29
N TYR A 148 -4.41 -3.88 19.50
CA TYR A 148 -4.33 -3.28 20.84
C TYR A 148 -5.45 -3.77 21.77
N ILE A 149 -6.69 -3.80 21.29
CA ILE A 149 -7.83 -4.29 22.09
C ILE A 149 -7.59 -5.73 22.56
N HIS A 150 -7.19 -6.62 21.65
CA HIS A 150 -6.93 -8.02 22.00
C HIS A 150 -5.76 -8.17 22.97
N GLN A 151 -4.65 -7.44 22.76
CA GLN A 151 -3.50 -7.47 23.67
C GLN A 151 -3.85 -6.95 25.07
N LYS A 152 -4.60 -5.85 25.15
CA LYS A 152 -5.06 -5.30 26.43
C LYS A 152 -5.93 -6.30 27.20
N ARG A 153 -6.91 -6.92 26.54
CA ARG A 153 -7.77 -7.95 27.14
C ARG A 153 -6.96 -9.16 27.61
N TYR A 154 -6.05 -9.66 26.78
CA TYR A 154 -5.20 -10.80 27.13
C TYR A 154 -4.33 -10.51 28.36
N THR A 155 -3.71 -9.32 28.41
CA THR A 155 -2.87 -8.91 29.54
C THR A 155 -3.68 -8.82 30.85
N GLN A 156 -4.92 -8.30 30.78
CA GLN A 156 -5.82 -8.27 31.93
C GLN A 156 -6.17 -9.68 32.44
N ILE A 157 -6.42 -10.63 31.53
CA ILE A 157 -6.71 -12.02 31.87
C ILE A 157 -5.49 -12.67 32.55
N ILE A 158 -4.29 -12.53 31.98
CA ILE A 158 -3.06 -13.11 32.56
C ILE A 158 -2.78 -12.50 33.94
N ALA A 159 -2.87 -11.18 34.09
CA ALA A 159 -2.69 -10.54 35.39
C ALA A 159 -3.72 -11.03 36.42
N GLY A 160 -4.98 -11.19 36.02
CA GLY A 160 -6.03 -11.76 36.87
C GLY A 160 -5.74 -13.20 37.29
N PHE A 161 -5.28 -14.03 36.35
CA PHE A 161 -4.91 -15.41 36.61
C PHE A 161 -3.70 -15.51 37.57
N CYS A 162 -2.64 -14.72 37.36
CA CYS A 162 -1.50 -14.68 38.26
C CYS A 162 -1.90 -14.25 39.69
N ARG A 163 -2.79 -13.25 39.82
CA ARG A 163 -3.35 -12.86 41.13
C ARG A 163 -4.11 -14.01 41.79
N LEU A 164 -4.98 -14.69 41.04
CA LEU A 164 -5.71 -15.84 41.56
C LEU A 164 -4.78 -16.96 42.02
N GLN A 165 -3.76 -17.29 41.21
CA GLN A 165 -2.75 -18.28 41.58
C GLN A 165 -2.00 -17.90 42.86
N ALA A 166 -1.64 -16.62 43.03
CA ALA A 166 -0.97 -16.14 44.23
C ALA A 166 -1.85 -16.31 45.48
N VAL A 167 -3.13 -15.92 45.40
CA VAL A 167 -4.10 -16.07 46.50
C VAL A 167 -4.33 -17.53 46.88
N LEU A 168 -4.44 -18.42 45.89
CA LEU A 168 -4.61 -19.86 46.17
C LEU A 168 -3.37 -20.46 46.83
N ARG A 169 -2.17 -20.09 46.37
CA ARG A 169 -0.90 -20.54 46.98
C ARG A 169 -0.73 -20.01 48.40
N SER A 170 -1.04 -18.74 48.64
CA SER A 170 -0.96 -18.16 50.00
C SER A 170 -1.96 -18.84 50.93
N ARG A 171 -3.20 -19.05 50.49
CA ARG A 171 -4.22 -19.76 51.27
C ARG A 171 -3.77 -21.18 51.64
N GLN A 172 -3.20 -21.93 50.70
CA GLN A 172 -2.68 -23.26 50.97
C GLN A 172 -1.58 -23.24 52.05
N LEU A 173 -0.66 -22.27 51.97
CA LEU A 173 0.42 -22.11 52.94
C LEU A 173 -0.11 -21.74 54.33
N VAL A 174 -1.06 -20.80 54.42
CA VAL A 174 -1.68 -20.37 55.68
C VAL A 174 -2.37 -21.54 56.37
N LEU A 175 -3.17 -22.33 55.64
CA LEU A 175 -3.85 -23.51 56.20
C LEU A 175 -2.84 -24.54 56.74
N HIS A 176 -1.75 -24.78 56.01
CA HIS A 176 -0.70 -25.69 56.44
C HIS A 176 0.00 -25.19 57.73
N TYR A 177 0.38 -23.91 57.76
CA TYR A 177 1.01 -23.28 58.92
C TYR A 177 0.09 -23.29 60.15
N GLN A 178 -1.19 -22.95 59.98
CA GLN A 178 -2.17 -22.98 61.06
C GLN A 178 -2.29 -24.39 61.67
N SER A 179 -2.33 -25.43 60.83
CA SER A 179 -2.38 -26.82 61.31
C SER A 179 -1.14 -27.19 62.12
N LEU A 180 0.06 -26.89 61.59
CA LEU A 180 1.33 -27.14 62.28
C LEU A 180 1.41 -26.37 63.60
N ARG A 181 1.05 -25.08 63.61
CA ARG A 181 1.06 -24.22 64.80
C ARG A 181 0.14 -24.79 65.88
N ARG A 182 -1.08 -25.22 65.54
CA ARG A 182 -1.99 -25.88 66.49
C ARG A 182 -1.33 -27.11 67.12
N ASN A 183 -0.73 -27.99 66.30
CA ASN A 183 -0.06 -29.20 66.79
C ASN A 183 1.10 -28.85 67.74
N ILE A 184 1.92 -27.85 67.41
CA ILE A 184 3.04 -27.41 68.25
C ILE A 184 2.53 -26.81 69.57
N ILE A 185 1.50 -25.96 69.55
CA ILE A 185 0.92 -25.38 70.77
C ILE A 185 0.41 -26.49 71.69
N HIS A 186 -0.31 -27.48 71.15
CA HIS A 186 -0.78 -28.63 71.91
C HIS A 186 0.37 -29.45 72.49
N PHE A 187 1.41 -29.72 71.69
CA PHE A 187 2.61 -30.43 72.14
C PHE A 187 3.32 -29.69 73.27
N GLN A 188 3.57 -28.39 73.10
CA GLN A 188 4.22 -27.56 74.11
C GLN A 188 3.40 -27.50 75.41
N ALA A 189 2.07 -27.35 75.31
CA ALA A 189 1.18 -27.37 76.48
C ALA A 189 1.25 -28.72 77.21
N ALA A 190 1.28 -29.84 76.49
CA ALA A 190 1.43 -31.17 77.08
C ALA A 190 2.77 -31.34 77.81
N CYS A 191 3.88 -30.93 77.17
CA CYS A 191 5.22 -30.96 77.77
C CYS A 191 5.31 -30.08 79.02
N ARG A 192 4.85 -28.82 78.96
CA ARG A 192 4.81 -27.90 80.11
C ARG A 192 3.98 -28.50 81.25
N GLY A 193 2.81 -29.04 80.94
CA GLY A 193 1.96 -29.71 81.92
C GLY A 193 2.61 -30.94 82.55
N ALA A 194 3.35 -31.74 81.78
CA ALA A 194 4.07 -32.90 82.28
C ALA A 194 5.21 -32.49 83.24
N LEU A 195 5.97 -31.46 82.89
CA LEU A 195 7.03 -30.90 83.74
C LEU A 195 6.49 -30.41 85.09
N VAL A 196 5.40 -29.63 85.09
CA VAL A 196 4.77 -29.15 86.32
C VAL A 196 4.24 -30.31 87.17
N ARG A 197 3.61 -31.32 86.55
CA ARG A 197 3.13 -32.51 87.27
C ARG A 197 4.27 -33.32 87.89
N ALA A 198 5.40 -33.48 87.19
CA ALA A 198 6.58 -34.14 87.72
C ALA A 198 7.14 -33.36 88.93
N MET A 199 7.28 -32.04 88.81
CA MET A 199 7.74 -31.16 89.90
C MET A 199 6.84 -31.25 91.14
N VAL A 200 5.52 -31.19 90.97
CA VAL A 200 4.55 -31.33 92.07
C VAL A 200 4.62 -32.72 92.70
N SER A 201 4.83 -33.77 91.90
CA SER A 201 5.01 -35.15 92.40
C SER A 201 6.24 -35.27 93.30
N ASP A 202 7.37 -34.68 92.90
CA ASP A 202 8.61 -34.69 93.70
C ASP A 202 8.48 -33.86 94.98
N LEU A 203 7.85 -32.68 94.93
CA LEU A 203 7.53 -31.88 96.12
C LEU A 203 6.68 -32.65 97.13
N ARG A 204 5.69 -33.42 96.68
CA ARG A 204 4.84 -34.26 97.54
C ARG A 204 5.60 -35.41 98.19
N LYS A 205 6.53 -36.05 97.47
CA LYS A 205 7.39 -37.11 98.03
C LYS A 205 8.31 -36.59 99.13
N ASN A 206 8.77 -35.34 99.02
CA ASN A 206 9.69 -34.70 99.98
C ASN A 206 8.99 -33.95 101.13
N GLY A 207 7.67 -34.13 101.31
CA GLY A 207 6.91 -33.52 102.42
C GLY A 207 6.63 -32.01 102.28
N GLY A 208 6.84 -31.42 101.10
CA GLY A 208 6.62 -30.00 100.84
C GLY A 208 5.14 -29.63 100.71
N GLY A 209 4.69 -28.66 101.52
CA GLY A 209 3.34 -28.10 101.46
C GLY A 209 3.01 -27.38 100.14
N ARG A 210 1.71 -27.21 99.86
CA ARG A 210 1.13 -26.70 98.61
C ARG A 210 1.75 -25.38 98.15
N VAL A 211 2.36 -25.37 96.96
CA VAL A 211 2.90 -24.17 96.30
C VAL A 211 1.75 -23.22 95.92
N LYS A 212 1.81 -21.95 96.34
CA LYS A 212 0.89 -20.88 95.91
C LYS A 212 1.29 -20.42 94.51
N LEU A 213 0.32 -20.35 93.59
CA LEU A 213 0.50 -19.81 92.25
C LEU A 213 0.73 -18.29 92.35
N GLN A 214 1.84 -17.80 91.82
CA GLN A 214 2.04 -16.38 91.59
C GLN A 214 1.28 -16.02 90.30
N GLU A 215 0.30 -15.12 90.41
CA GLU A 215 -0.38 -14.54 89.25
C GLU A 215 0.62 -13.66 88.49
N ASP A 216 1.30 -14.25 87.51
CA ASP A 216 2.11 -13.50 86.56
C ASP A 216 1.13 -12.87 85.55
N SER A 217 0.94 -11.57 85.67
CA SER A 217 0.13 -10.73 84.77
C SER A 217 0.78 -10.68 83.39
N ARG A 218 0.67 -11.76 82.62
CA ARG A 218 1.03 -11.75 81.20
C ARG A 218 -0.20 -11.35 80.43
N GLU A 219 -0.21 -10.09 79.99
CA GLU A 219 -1.06 -9.64 78.91
C GLU A 219 -0.86 -10.60 77.73
N ASP A 220 -1.81 -11.51 77.53
CA ASP A 220 -1.94 -12.26 76.28
C ASP A 220 -2.36 -11.23 75.23
N SER A 221 -1.37 -10.59 74.61
CA SER A 221 -1.54 -9.87 73.35
C SER A 221 -2.05 -10.89 72.34
N LYS A 222 -3.38 -10.99 72.21
CA LYS A 222 -4.01 -11.64 71.08
C LYS A 222 -3.68 -10.83 69.84
N GLU A 223 -2.51 -11.05 69.26
CA GLU A 223 -2.28 -10.79 67.85
C GLU A 223 -3.09 -11.82 67.07
N GLU A 224 -4.41 -11.58 67.02
CA GLU A 224 -5.22 -11.99 65.89
C GLU A 224 -4.68 -11.20 64.70
N ILE A 225 -3.75 -11.80 63.95
CA ILE A 225 -3.39 -11.29 62.63
C ILE A 225 -4.69 -11.34 61.82
N ARG A 226 -5.32 -10.17 61.67
CA ARG A 226 -6.49 -9.99 60.81
C ARG A 226 -6.07 -10.47 59.42
N GLU A 227 -6.94 -11.22 58.75
CA GLU A 227 -6.69 -11.72 57.38
C GLU A 227 -6.32 -10.59 56.39
N GLU A 228 -6.59 -9.32 56.75
CA GLU A 228 -6.20 -8.11 56.03
C GLU A 228 -4.68 -7.84 56.00
N GLU A 229 -3.88 -8.26 57.00
CA GLU A 229 -2.42 -7.98 57.03
C GLU A 229 -1.58 -8.94 56.18
N LEU A 230 -2.12 -10.11 55.84
CA LEU A 230 -1.43 -11.12 55.00
C LEU A 230 -1.62 -10.89 53.50
N VAL A 231 -2.50 -9.98 53.10
CA VAL A 231 -2.71 -9.57 51.71
C VAL A 231 -2.02 -8.23 51.48
N GLY A 232 -0.70 -8.28 51.33
CA GLY A 232 0.09 -7.13 50.87
C GLY A 232 -0.49 -6.56 49.57
N SER A 233 -0.81 -5.26 49.61
CA SER A 233 -1.29 -4.45 48.47
C SER A 233 -0.27 -4.37 47.35
#